data_AF-A0ABD5SM47-F1
#
_entry.id   AF-A0ABD5SM47-F1
#
_cell.length_a   1.000
_cell.length_b   1.000
_cell.length_c   1.000
_cell.angle_alpha   90.00
_cell.angle_beta   90.00
_cell.angle_gamma   90.00
#
_symmetry.space_group_name_H-M   'P 1'
#
loop_
_entity.id
_entity.type
_entity.pdbx_description
1 polymer ?
#
loop_
_entity_poly.entity_id
_entity_poly.type
_entity_poly.pdbx_seq_one_letter_code
_entity_poly.pdbx_strand_id
1 'polypeptide(L)'
;MNPIIALLRALLGIDRDGRDNDQDQSGPESPEPDEPEPEPVPSGPLELGQDTKRQSWHGDQAGIRIVITEPLESISVRLSAMTRSARWVSLKRDGERITREFIAGTMPGEWVALDAELEAGETVEIVADARFNTGDQIEERRFARGRTSIEYPIENGEITVTGGVYGDSEITSNYRYCFDRVQRGDHSNREREFDPLSDIPADVTVVDVVDESEIDHEGDLSKEIERYLAARPVHHAFVVPDGARWSSTLELPSGDFVALIGEDPGMVLDVDRSLDLAFDLGHRRGTLDEAILRNITLDIRGEDERGEIDTGFVMAHIRRFAAFDNLELVGQRARYQDFGGGLERVGNRFTFLVQMVGDGSGVASVDNLRMLDGDTETRKHQVGHAIATSADPAHLGRTVWSNCDLRNWVDNGYYVKNSPGPNELVNASGENNAGSTIRLGARDSVEGATVRFDEMTDRKPACGLWMQSGMPIATDVQIDAPCGNHELIRISTGCEKAILKNFEVFAGERNAHHTLRVSGSGDPGDIEIEDFEITDQSPNGTLSDFDSSVLCSRPMTLRDGTIDVSGCERSAIGGKSEPTLEDVEIVE
;
A
#
# COMPACT_ATOMS: atom_id res chain seq x y z
N MET A 1 39.46 -17.72 21.15
CA MET A 1 40.50 -16.78 20.65
C MET A 1 41.35 -17.54 19.63
N ASN A 2 41.27 -17.15 18.36
CA ASN A 2 41.59 -18.00 17.21
C ASN A 2 43.10 -17.98 16.87
N PRO A 3 43.80 -19.14 16.80
CA PRO A 3 45.26 -19.24 16.57
C PRO A 3 45.75 -18.72 15.21
N ILE A 4 44.85 -18.34 14.29
CA ILE A 4 45.19 -17.82 12.97
C ILE A 4 45.69 -16.36 13.01
N ILE A 5 45.30 -15.55 14.01
CA ILE A 5 45.72 -14.13 14.11
C ILE A 5 47.17 -14.00 14.62
N ALA A 6 47.66 -14.98 15.39
CA ALA A 6 49.04 -14.97 15.89
C ALA A 6 50.08 -15.25 14.80
N LEU A 7 49.71 -15.96 13.72
CA LEU A 7 50.62 -16.31 12.62
C LEU A 7 50.83 -15.14 11.63
N LEU A 8 49.84 -14.26 11.49
CA LEU A 8 49.92 -13.10 10.58
C LEU A 8 50.84 -11.98 11.11
N ARG A 9 51.00 -11.84 12.43
CA ARG A 9 51.92 -10.85 13.02
C ARG A 9 53.40 -11.25 12.92
N ALA A 10 53.70 -12.55 12.80
CA ALA A 10 55.07 -13.04 12.63
C ALA A 10 55.57 -12.97 11.17
N LEU A 11 54.66 -12.91 10.20
CA LEU A 11 54.99 -12.89 8.76
C LEU A 11 55.25 -11.48 8.20
N LEU A 12 54.79 -10.42 8.88
CA LEU A 12 54.81 -9.06 8.32
C LEU A 12 56.03 -8.21 8.70
N GLY A 13 56.95 -8.70 9.53
CA GLY A 13 58.31 -8.14 9.64
C GLY A 13 58.41 -6.61 9.76
N ILE A 14 57.52 -5.97 10.53
CA ILE A 14 57.57 -4.52 10.76
C ILE A 14 58.39 -4.29 12.02
N ASP A 15 59.70 -4.24 11.82
CA ASP A 15 60.68 -3.70 12.75
C ASP A 15 61.20 -2.40 12.13
N ARG A 16 61.02 -1.26 12.81
CA ARG A 16 61.88 -0.10 12.61
C ARG A 16 61.79 0.87 13.78
N ASP A 17 62.70 0.63 14.72
CA ASP A 17 63.33 1.66 15.53
C ASP A 17 63.94 2.76 14.65
N GLY A 18 63.67 4.01 15.02
CA GLY A 18 64.36 5.20 14.53
C GLY A 18 64.34 6.25 15.64
N ARG A 19 65.31 6.17 16.54
CA ARG A 19 65.64 7.26 17.47
C ARG A 19 66.42 8.31 16.71
N ASP A 20 66.01 9.56 16.84
CA ASP A 20 66.94 10.69 16.90
C ASP A 20 66.47 11.64 18.00
N ASN A 21 67.38 11.85 18.95
CA ASN A 21 67.33 12.86 20.00
C ASN A 21 67.83 14.16 19.39
N ASP A 22 67.07 15.26 19.55
CA ASP A 22 67.67 16.57 19.69
C ASP A 22 66.96 17.35 20.80
N GLN A 23 67.81 17.91 21.67
CA GLN A 23 67.44 18.69 22.84
C GLN A 23 67.01 20.10 22.42
N ASP A 24 65.93 20.62 23.01
CA ASP A 24 65.95 22.03 23.40
C ASP A 24 65.07 22.33 24.62
N GLN A 25 65.57 23.24 25.45
CA GLN A 25 65.06 23.62 26.75
C GLN A 25 63.98 24.70 26.62
N SER A 26 62.81 24.50 27.27
CA SER A 26 61.99 25.61 27.78
C SER A 26 61.08 25.11 28.90
N GLY A 27 60.66 26.02 29.79
CA GLY A 27 60.31 25.73 31.18
C GLY A 27 58.99 24.99 31.39
N PRO A 28 58.68 24.59 32.65
CA PRO A 28 57.45 23.91 32.97
C PRO A 28 56.29 24.93 32.95
N GLU A 29 55.51 24.95 31.87
CA GLU A 29 54.14 25.46 31.93
C GLU A 29 53.29 24.42 32.68
N SER A 30 52.52 24.93 33.65
CA SER A 30 51.62 24.11 34.46
C SER A 30 50.55 23.52 33.54
N PRO A 31 50.22 22.21 33.64
CA PRO A 31 49.15 21.65 32.83
C PRO A 31 47.86 22.39 33.16
N GLU A 32 47.28 23.04 32.16
CA GLU A 32 45.89 23.47 32.24
C GLU A 32 45.05 22.21 32.53
N PRO A 33 44.06 22.30 33.44
CA PRO A 33 43.22 21.16 33.75
C PRO A 33 42.53 20.73 32.46
N ASP A 34 42.72 19.45 32.06
CA ASP A 34 41.98 18.82 30.98
C ASP A 34 40.49 19.14 31.19
N GLU A 35 39.92 19.94 30.29
CA GLU A 35 38.49 20.12 30.23
C GLU A 35 37.90 18.72 30.04
N PRO A 36 36.97 18.28 30.91
CA PRO A 36 36.41 16.95 30.80
C PRO A 36 35.81 16.81 29.40
N GLU A 37 36.30 15.82 28.62
CA GLU A 37 35.68 15.47 27.35
C GLU A 37 34.17 15.34 27.58
N PRO A 38 33.33 16.06 26.82
CA PRO A 38 31.89 16.02 27.02
C PRO A 38 31.45 14.56 26.93
N GLU A 39 30.75 14.08 27.97
CA GLU A 39 30.23 12.72 27.96
C GLU A 39 29.41 12.53 26.67
N PRO A 40 29.63 11.43 25.93
CA PRO A 40 28.94 11.21 24.67
C PRO A 40 27.43 11.26 24.93
N VAL A 41 26.76 12.19 24.25
CA VAL A 41 25.31 12.33 24.34
C VAL A 41 24.71 10.98 23.89
N PRO A 42 23.84 10.36 24.70
CA PRO A 42 23.31 9.05 24.37
C PRO A 42 22.51 9.12 23.05
N SER A 43 23.05 8.47 22.02
CA SER A 43 22.38 8.22 20.75
C SER A 43 21.41 7.06 20.93
N GLY A 44 20.11 7.33 20.94
CA GLY A 44 19.08 6.30 21.11
C GLY A 44 17.67 6.87 21.09
N PRO A 45 16.65 5.99 21.07
CA PRO A 45 15.27 6.42 21.06
C PRO A 45 14.92 7.28 22.28
N LEU A 46 14.27 8.41 22.01
CA LEU A 46 13.80 9.33 23.01
C LEU A 46 12.48 8.83 23.59
N GLU A 47 12.50 8.44 24.88
CA GLU A 47 11.36 7.89 25.60
C GLU A 47 10.38 8.99 26.05
N LEU A 48 9.11 8.86 25.67
CA LEU A 48 8.04 9.83 25.98
C LEU A 48 7.07 9.29 27.04
N GLY A 49 7.52 8.32 27.83
CA GLY A 49 6.78 7.71 28.92
C GLY A 49 5.63 6.79 28.51
N GLN A 50 5.23 5.90 29.43
CA GLN A 50 4.15 4.93 29.21
C GLN A 50 2.75 5.54 29.36
N ASP A 51 1.77 4.94 28.70
CA ASP A 51 0.37 5.38 28.76
C ASP A 51 -0.18 5.29 30.18
N THR A 52 -0.68 6.41 30.70
CA THR A 52 -1.44 6.42 31.95
C THR A 52 -2.95 6.44 31.70
N LYS A 53 -3.39 6.83 30.49
CA LYS A 53 -4.80 6.87 30.09
C LYS A 53 -4.97 6.53 28.61
N ARG A 54 -6.05 5.80 28.31
CA ARG A 54 -6.63 5.70 26.97
C ARG A 54 -7.73 6.74 26.83
N GLN A 55 -7.68 7.53 25.77
CA GLN A 55 -8.79 8.42 25.38
C GLN A 55 -9.44 7.87 24.11
N SER A 56 -10.61 7.26 24.26
CA SER A 56 -11.41 6.77 23.15
C SER A 56 -12.21 7.89 22.50
N TRP A 57 -12.64 7.65 21.26
CA TRP A 57 -13.61 8.47 20.53
C TRP A 57 -13.08 9.83 20.06
N HIS A 58 -11.80 9.94 19.73
CA HIS A 58 -11.20 11.17 19.23
C HIS A 58 -11.25 11.21 17.70
N GLY A 59 -11.79 12.29 17.13
CA GLY A 59 -11.87 12.51 15.67
C GLY A 59 -10.77 13.42 15.12
N ASP A 60 -10.01 14.09 16.00
CA ASP A 60 -8.96 15.02 15.60
C ASP A 60 -7.59 14.37 15.63
N GLN A 61 -6.68 14.93 14.84
CA GLN A 61 -5.27 14.56 14.88
C GLN A 61 -4.66 14.75 16.27
N ALA A 62 -3.71 13.90 16.63
CA ALA A 62 -3.02 13.98 17.91
C ALA A 62 -1.62 13.37 17.84
N GLY A 63 -0.67 13.93 18.56
CA GLY A 63 0.71 13.49 18.51
C GLY A 63 1.68 14.34 19.32
N ILE A 64 2.80 14.69 18.71
CA ILE A 64 3.91 15.40 19.34
C ILE A 64 4.47 16.49 18.41
N ARG A 65 5.00 17.55 19.02
CA ARG A 65 5.74 18.61 18.34
C ARG A 65 7.21 18.51 18.71
N ILE A 66 8.06 18.58 17.72
CA ILE A 66 9.51 18.40 17.88
C ILE A 66 10.29 19.53 17.21
N VAL A 67 11.51 19.72 17.68
CA VAL A 67 12.55 20.54 17.05
C VAL A 67 13.71 19.63 16.69
N ILE A 68 14.16 19.71 15.44
CA ILE A 68 15.27 18.94 14.90
C ILE A 68 16.58 19.63 15.30
N THR A 69 17.51 18.94 15.95
CA THR A 69 18.78 19.55 16.40
C THR A 69 19.93 19.27 15.44
N GLU A 70 19.85 18.18 14.67
CA GLU A 70 20.77 17.82 13.59
C GLU A 70 19.98 17.44 12.33
N PRO A 71 20.48 17.68 11.11
CA PRO A 71 19.75 17.33 9.90
C PRO A 71 19.40 15.83 9.83
N LEU A 72 18.15 15.54 9.49
CA LEU A 72 17.62 14.18 9.35
C LEU A 72 16.99 14.00 7.96
N GLU A 73 17.11 12.79 7.41
CA GLU A 73 16.45 12.40 6.16
C GLU A 73 15.17 11.57 6.42
N SER A 74 15.00 11.09 7.66
CA SER A 74 13.84 10.33 8.11
C SER A 74 13.67 10.46 9.62
N ILE A 75 12.42 10.30 10.09
CA ILE A 75 12.08 10.25 11.51
C ILE A 75 11.19 9.05 11.81
N SER A 76 11.46 8.33 12.90
CA SER A 76 10.63 7.20 13.31
C SER A 76 9.93 7.48 14.63
N VAL A 77 8.65 7.14 14.71
CA VAL A 77 7.84 7.22 15.94
C VAL A 77 7.23 5.86 16.26
N ARG A 78 7.12 5.55 17.56
CA ARG A 78 6.48 4.31 18.00
C ARG A 78 5.08 4.59 18.51
N LEU A 79 4.08 3.89 17.97
CA LEU A 79 2.71 4.00 18.45
C LEU A 79 2.64 3.56 19.92
N SER A 80 2.03 4.39 20.75
CA SER A 80 1.83 4.05 22.17
C SER A 80 0.89 2.86 22.33
N ALA A 81 1.08 2.07 23.38
CA ALA A 81 0.33 0.83 23.64
C ALA A 81 -1.21 0.98 23.66
N MET A 82 -1.72 2.18 23.92
CA MET A 82 -3.16 2.50 23.94
C MET A 82 -3.66 3.23 22.69
N THR A 83 -2.79 3.52 21.72
CA THR A 83 -3.18 4.05 20.40
C THR A 83 -3.75 2.93 19.55
N ARG A 84 -5.01 3.04 19.12
CA ARG A 84 -5.69 2.03 18.30
C ARG A 84 -6.58 2.68 17.27
N SER A 85 -6.68 2.04 16.11
CA SER A 85 -7.54 2.48 14.99
C SER A 85 -7.13 3.83 14.39
N ALA A 86 -5.91 4.30 14.69
CA ALA A 86 -5.27 5.32 13.87
C ALA A 86 -5.03 4.71 12.49
N ARG A 87 -5.14 5.54 11.45
CA ARG A 87 -4.97 5.12 10.06
C ARG A 87 -3.77 5.76 9.42
N TRP A 88 -3.40 6.92 9.92
CA TRP A 88 -2.36 7.71 9.32
C TRP A 88 -1.44 8.23 10.40
N VAL A 89 -0.15 8.30 10.08
CA VAL A 89 0.81 9.15 10.76
C VAL A 89 1.28 10.19 9.75
N SER A 90 1.19 11.46 10.08
CA SER A 90 1.64 12.55 9.21
C SER A 90 2.73 13.35 9.89
N LEU A 91 3.72 13.75 9.09
CA LEU A 91 4.69 14.77 9.43
C LEU A 91 4.21 16.10 8.85
N LYS A 92 4.17 17.15 9.67
CA LYS A 92 3.68 18.48 9.27
C LYS A 92 4.68 19.58 9.61
N ARG A 93 4.75 20.60 8.75
CA ARG A 93 5.50 21.85 8.94
C ARG A 93 4.51 23.00 8.80
N ASP A 94 4.41 23.84 9.83
CA ASP A 94 3.49 24.98 9.87
C ASP A 94 2.02 24.63 9.54
N GLY A 95 1.58 23.43 9.91
CA GLY A 95 0.23 22.89 9.66
C GLY A 95 0.07 22.19 8.31
N GLU A 96 1.01 22.39 7.37
CA GLU A 96 1.04 21.73 6.07
C GLU A 96 1.69 20.35 6.18
N ARG A 97 1.12 19.35 5.49
CA ARG A 97 1.61 17.96 5.50
C ARG A 97 2.82 17.83 4.58
N ILE A 98 3.97 17.42 5.15
CA ILE A 98 5.19 17.11 4.41
C ILE A 98 5.11 15.69 3.84
N THR A 99 4.83 14.72 4.71
CA THR A 99 4.70 13.30 4.36
C THR A 99 3.65 12.65 5.26
N ARG A 100 3.16 11.48 4.86
CA ARG A 100 2.16 10.70 5.61
C ARG A 100 2.28 9.23 5.27
N GLU A 101 2.30 8.42 6.33
CA GLU A 101 2.26 6.96 6.23
C GLU A 101 0.91 6.41 6.62
N PHE A 102 0.47 5.42 5.84
CA PHE A 102 -0.71 4.63 6.15
C PHE A 102 -0.36 3.53 7.16
N ILE A 103 -1.08 3.51 8.28
CA ILE A 103 -0.81 2.63 9.43
C ILE A 103 -2.06 1.85 9.86
N ALA A 104 -3.08 1.73 9.01
CA ALA A 104 -4.26 0.96 9.37
C ALA A 104 -3.93 -0.54 9.37
N GLY A 105 -3.72 -1.09 10.56
CA GLY A 105 -3.25 -2.47 10.74
C GLY A 105 -2.05 -2.55 11.67
N THR A 106 -1.27 -1.47 11.72
CA THR A 106 -0.13 -1.30 12.62
C THR A 106 -0.56 -1.43 14.08
N MET A 107 0.09 -2.34 14.82
CA MET A 107 -0.27 -2.64 16.20
C MET A 107 0.32 -1.60 17.16
N PRO A 108 -0.31 -1.39 18.33
CA PRO A 108 0.29 -0.58 19.38
C PRO A 108 1.68 -1.11 19.75
N GLY A 109 2.68 -0.23 19.79
CA GLY A 109 4.08 -0.59 20.06
C GLY A 109 4.93 -0.74 18.79
N GLU A 110 4.35 -0.69 17.60
CA GLU A 110 5.10 -0.70 16.35
C GLU A 110 5.65 0.68 15.98
N TRP A 111 6.72 0.67 15.21
CA TRP A 111 7.39 1.87 14.71
C TRP A 111 6.83 2.25 13.34
N VAL A 112 6.74 3.55 13.10
CA VAL A 112 6.34 4.16 11.82
C VAL A 112 7.44 5.12 11.43
N ALA A 113 8.03 4.92 10.26
CA ALA A 113 9.06 5.81 9.70
C ALA A 113 8.40 6.83 8.75
N LEU A 114 8.85 8.07 8.78
CA LEU A 114 8.37 9.16 7.93
C LEU A 114 9.59 9.74 7.22
N ASP A 115 9.68 9.53 5.92
CA ASP A 115 10.79 10.01 5.11
C ASP A 115 10.57 11.47 4.72
N ALA A 116 11.50 12.32 5.13
CA ALA A 116 11.51 13.75 4.84
C ALA A 116 12.88 14.36 5.14
N GLU A 117 13.36 15.21 4.24
CA GLU A 117 14.53 16.06 4.50
C GLU A 117 14.16 17.15 5.51
N LEU A 118 14.80 17.11 6.68
CA LEU A 118 14.57 17.99 7.81
C LEU A 118 15.88 18.66 8.23
N GLU A 119 15.92 19.99 8.19
CA GLU A 119 17.09 20.76 8.57
C GLU A 119 17.19 20.98 10.08
N ALA A 120 18.41 21.19 10.58
CA ALA A 120 18.63 21.59 11.96
C ALA A 120 17.93 22.92 12.29
N GLY A 121 17.25 22.96 13.43
CA GLY A 121 16.43 24.09 13.90
C GLY A 121 14.99 24.05 13.41
N GLU A 122 14.61 23.14 12.51
CA GLU A 122 13.23 23.02 12.05
C GLU A 122 12.30 22.55 13.16
N THR A 123 11.07 23.10 13.15
CA THR A 123 9.99 22.67 14.03
C THR A 123 8.92 21.96 13.23
N VAL A 124 8.61 20.73 13.59
CA VAL A 124 7.63 19.90 12.91
C VAL A 124 6.69 19.22 13.90
N GLU A 125 5.53 18.80 13.40
CA GLU A 125 4.51 18.07 14.15
C GLU A 125 4.37 16.66 13.57
N ILE A 126 4.42 15.66 14.43
CA ILE A 126 4.11 14.27 14.06
C ILE A 126 2.80 13.91 14.70
N VAL A 127 1.80 13.59 13.88
CA VAL A 127 0.42 13.39 14.32
C VAL A 127 -0.14 12.10 13.78
N ALA A 128 -0.90 11.39 14.61
CA ALA A 128 -1.75 10.30 14.19
C ALA A 128 -3.19 10.78 14.05
N ASP A 129 -3.88 10.31 13.01
CA ASP A 129 -5.30 10.56 12.81
C ASP A 129 -6.01 9.32 12.23
N ALA A 130 -7.33 9.37 12.22
CA ALA A 130 -8.17 8.40 11.51
C ALA A 130 -9.10 9.08 10.50
N ARG A 131 -8.83 10.35 10.15
CA ARG A 131 -9.69 11.13 9.29
C ARG A 131 -9.60 10.59 7.86
N PHE A 132 -10.77 10.50 7.24
CA PHE A 132 -10.92 10.23 5.83
C PHE A 132 -11.50 11.48 5.20
N ASN A 133 -10.79 12.06 4.24
CA ASN A 133 -11.26 13.25 3.56
C ASN A 133 -12.14 12.81 2.39
N THR A 134 -13.46 12.98 2.50
CA THR A 134 -14.39 12.84 1.37
C THR A 134 -14.81 14.21 0.85
N GLY A 135 -13.99 15.24 1.04
CA GLY A 135 -14.29 16.59 0.63
C GLY A 135 -14.98 17.43 1.70
N ASP A 136 -16.18 17.93 1.40
CA ASP A 136 -16.96 18.79 2.30
C ASP A 136 -17.42 18.08 3.59
N GLN A 137 -17.22 16.76 3.63
CA GLN A 137 -17.40 15.94 4.81
C GLN A 137 -16.08 15.26 5.16
N ILE A 138 -15.52 15.64 6.30
CA ILE A 138 -14.57 14.79 6.99
C ILE A 138 -15.41 13.68 7.62
N GLU A 139 -15.34 12.44 7.12
CA GLU A 139 -15.78 11.30 7.93
C GLU A 139 -14.80 11.21 9.10
N GLU A 140 -15.17 11.82 10.23
CA GLU A 140 -14.46 11.71 11.49
C GLU A 140 -14.59 10.28 12.01
N ARG A 141 -13.79 9.36 11.46
CA ARG A 141 -13.57 8.09 12.11
C ARG A 141 -12.78 8.36 13.37
N ARG A 142 -13.27 7.76 14.43
CA ARG A 142 -12.72 7.96 15.75
C ARG A 142 -11.68 6.91 16.03
N PHE A 143 -10.56 7.33 16.59
CA PHE A 143 -9.54 6.43 17.09
C PHE A 143 -9.39 6.58 18.60
N ALA A 144 -8.67 5.64 19.21
CA ALA A 144 -8.23 5.76 20.58
C ALA A 144 -6.78 6.22 20.59
N ARG A 145 -6.46 7.24 21.39
CA ARG A 145 -5.09 7.68 21.61
C ARG A 145 -4.61 7.32 23.00
N GLY A 146 -3.38 6.83 23.12
CA GLY A 146 -2.68 6.78 24.39
C GLY A 146 -2.22 8.17 24.83
N ARG A 147 -2.28 8.43 26.13
CA ARG A 147 -1.89 9.70 26.74
C ARG A 147 -1.11 9.48 28.02
N THR A 148 -0.09 10.30 28.24
CA THR A 148 0.55 10.42 29.55
C THR A 148 0.95 11.85 29.89
N SER A 149 1.00 12.15 31.19
CA SER A 149 1.52 13.43 31.69
C SER A 149 3.03 13.39 31.63
N ILE A 150 3.64 14.45 31.12
CA ILE A 150 5.09 14.52 30.94
C ILE A 150 5.54 15.98 31.03
N GLU A 151 6.80 16.23 31.35
CA GLU A 151 7.36 17.59 31.37
C GLU A 151 8.24 17.78 30.13
N TYR A 152 7.93 18.81 29.34
CA TYR A 152 8.72 19.21 28.18
C TYR A 152 9.66 20.38 28.53
N PRO A 153 10.79 20.56 27.81
CA PRO A 153 11.26 19.73 26.70
C PRO A 153 11.85 18.40 27.15
N ILE A 154 11.81 17.40 26.26
CA ILE A 154 12.58 16.16 26.39
C ILE A 154 13.46 16.08 25.16
N GLU A 155 14.75 15.86 25.33
CA GLU A 155 15.72 15.90 24.24
C GLU A 155 16.66 14.69 24.26
N ASN A 156 17.09 14.29 23.07
CA ASN A 156 18.36 13.61 22.86
C ASN A 156 19.24 14.52 21.97
N GLY A 157 20.43 14.07 21.60
CA GLY A 157 21.34 14.88 20.76
C GLY A 157 20.78 15.28 19.39
N GLU A 158 19.70 14.64 18.91
CA GLU A 158 19.17 14.76 17.54
C GLU A 158 17.78 15.41 17.47
N ILE A 159 16.96 15.26 18.52
CA ILE A 159 15.54 15.62 18.53
C ILE A 159 15.17 16.19 19.91
N THR A 160 14.47 17.33 19.92
CA THR A 160 13.84 17.90 21.11
C THR A 160 12.32 17.86 20.98
N VAL A 161 11.62 17.06 21.79
CA VAL A 161 10.15 17.13 21.89
C VAL A 161 9.75 18.29 22.78
N THR A 162 9.00 19.24 22.21
CA THR A 162 8.66 20.52 22.86
C THR A 162 7.20 20.59 23.32
N GLY A 163 6.34 19.68 22.85
CA GLY A 163 4.93 19.66 23.23
C GLY A 163 4.20 18.43 22.71
N GLY A 164 3.00 18.19 23.24
CA GLY A 164 2.04 17.26 22.66
C GLY A 164 1.02 18.00 21.81
N VAL A 165 0.70 17.44 20.65
CA VAL A 165 -0.33 17.97 19.74
C VAL A 165 -1.66 17.29 20.06
N TYR A 166 -2.72 18.07 20.24
CA TYR A 166 -4.08 17.57 20.36
C TYR A 166 -5.03 18.47 19.57
N GLY A 167 -5.99 17.88 18.87
CA GLY A 167 -6.80 18.70 17.97
C GLY A 167 -6.00 19.12 16.75
N ASP A 168 -6.53 20.04 15.95
CA ASP A 168 -5.92 20.38 14.66
C ASP A 168 -4.59 21.13 14.73
N SER A 169 -4.30 21.79 15.84
CA SER A 169 -3.04 22.52 16.08
C SER A 169 -2.84 22.92 17.55
N GLU A 170 -3.62 22.39 18.49
CA GLU A 170 -3.48 22.79 19.89
C GLU A 170 -2.28 22.07 20.54
N ILE A 171 -1.41 22.85 21.18
CA ILE A 171 -0.19 22.35 21.82
C ILE A 171 -0.36 22.33 23.34
N THR A 172 -0.04 21.20 23.97
CA THR A 172 0.14 21.11 25.42
C THR A 172 1.61 21.06 25.79
N SER A 173 1.95 21.71 26.90
CA SER A 173 3.29 21.64 27.50
C SER A 173 3.45 20.52 28.52
N ASN A 174 2.41 19.72 28.78
CA ASN A 174 2.40 18.76 29.87
C ASN A 174 1.77 17.38 29.56
N TYR A 175 1.38 17.12 28.31
CA TYR A 175 0.87 15.82 27.89
C TYR A 175 1.46 15.41 26.55
N ARG A 176 1.74 14.11 26.39
CA ARG A 176 2.05 13.50 25.09
C ARG A 176 0.87 12.66 24.60
N TYR A 177 0.73 12.54 23.28
CA TYR A 177 -0.33 11.77 22.63
C TYR A 177 0.24 10.83 21.57
N CYS A 178 -0.44 9.71 21.38
CA CYS A 178 -0.28 8.75 20.29
C CYS A 178 1.03 7.98 20.20
N PHE A 179 2.15 8.59 20.57
CA PHE A 179 3.50 8.06 20.42
C PHE A 179 4.19 7.99 21.77
N ASP A 180 4.87 6.88 22.07
CA ASP A 180 5.64 6.73 23.32
C ASP A 180 7.15 6.78 23.12
N ARG A 181 7.62 6.78 21.87
CA ARG A 181 9.03 6.99 21.51
C ARG A 181 9.17 7.73 20.18
N VAL A 182 10.27 8.45 20.02
CA VAL A 182 10.71 9.07 18.77
C VAL A 182 12.21 8.92 18.61
N GLN A 183 12.70 8.75 17.39
CA GLN A 183 14.12 8.65 17.09
C GLN A 183 14.42 9.11 15.67
N ARG A 184 15.69 9.36 15.37
CA ARG A 184 16.17 9.43 14.00
C ARG A 184 15.68 8.20 13.23
N GLY A 185 15.05 8.45 12.09
CA GLY A 185 14.71 7.40 11.16
C GLY A 185 16.01 6.83 10.63
N ASP A 186 16.19 5.53 10.82
CA ASP A 186 17.19 4.83 10.04
C ASP A 186 16.53 4.53 8.70
N HIS A 187 17.12 4.94 7.59
CA HIS A 187 16.66 4.50 6.27
C HIS A 187 16.75 2.97 6.13
N SER A 188 17.57 2.34 6.97
CA SER A 188 17.59 0.89 7.15
C SER A 188 16.36 0.35 7.88
N ASN A 189 15.40 1.13 8.39
CA ASN A 189 14.12 0.55 8.89
C ASN A 189 13.27 -0.05 7.75
N ARG A 190 13.58 0.24 6.48
CA ARG A 190 13.12 -0.60 5.34
C ARG A 190 13.80 -1.97 5.29
N GLU A 191 15.01 -2.05 5.82
CA GLU A 191 15.86 -3.23 5.99
C GLU A 191 16.03 -3.61 7.47
N ARG A 192 15.05 -3.27 8.33
CA ARG A 192 15.08 -3.68 9.73
C ARG A 192 15.23 -5.19 9.68
N GLU A 193 16.12 -5.77 10.49
CA GLU A 193 16.24 -7.23 10.62
C GLU A 193 14.82 -7.75 10.84
N PHE A 194 14.24 -8.21 9.74
CA PHE A 194 12.82 -8.35 9.59
C PHE A 194 12.52 -9.61 10.39
N ASP A 195 11.76 -9.47 11.47
CA ASP A 195 11.28 -10.64 12.19
C ASP A 195 9.99 -11.08 11.50
N PRO A 196 10.03 -12.10 10.61
CA PRO A 196 8.83 -12.60 9.94
C PRO A 196 7.70 -12.93 10.92
N LEU A 197 8.04 -13.22 12.18
CA LEU A 197 7.16 -13.77 13.19
C LEU A 197 6.60 -12.72 14.16
N SER A 198 6.97 -11.43 14.05
CA SER A 198 6.58 -10.40 15.03
C SER A 198 5.06 -10.25 15.22
N ASP A 199 4.31 -10.55 14.18
CA ASP A 199 2.85 -10.35 14.13
C ASP A 199 2.07 -11.65 14.33
N ILE A 200 2.79 -12.76 14.55
CA ILE A 200 2.19 -14.05 14.85
C ILE A 200 1.71 -14.05 16.30
N PRO A 201 0.43 -14.39 16.58
CA PRO A 201 -0.07 -14.49 17.94
C PRO A 201 0.76 -15.47 18.77
N ALA A 202 1.06 -15.10 20.02
CA ALA A 202 1.95 -15.88 20.88
C ALA A 202 1.45 -17.31 21.20
N ASP A 203 0.17 -17.59 20.97
CA ASP A 203 -0.46 -18.90 21.14
C ASP A 203 -0.50 -19.75 19.85
N VAL A 204 -0.02 -19.22 18.72
CA VAL A 204 0.11 -19.96 17.46
C VAL A 204 1.35 -20.84 17.47
N THR A 205 1.21 -22.06 16.97
CA THR A 205 2.35 -22.98 16.80
C THR A 205 3.14 -22.58 15.56
N VAL A 206 4.38 -22.13 15.74
CA VAL A 206 5.31 -21.87 14.62
C VAL A 206 6.02 -23.17 14.23
N VAL A 207 5.99 -23.48 12.95
CA VAL A 207 6.57 -24.68 12.34
C VAL A 207 7.56 -24.23 11.27
N ASP A 208 8.85 -24.47 11.51
CA ASP A 208 9.83 -24.47 10.44
C ASP A 208 9.71 -25.79 9.68
N VAL A 209 9.36 -25.73 8.39
CA VAL A 209 9.08 -26.93 7.59
C VAL A 209 10.35 -27.76 7.32
N VAL A 210 11.54 -27.17 7.44
CA VAL A 210 12.81 -27.87 7.28
C VAL A 210 13.11 -28.72 8.52
N ASP A 211 12.82 -28.20 9.70
CA ASP A 211 13.08 -28.86 10.98
C ASP A 211 11.95 -29.82 11.42
N GLU A 212 10.73 -29.67 10.88
CA GLU A 212 9.59 -30.53 11.21
C GLU A 212 9.64 -31.88 10.49
N SER A 213 10.01 -32.92 11.23
CA SER A 213 10.16 -34.29 10.72
C SER A 213 8.91 -34.93 10.12
N GLU A 214 7.71 -34.41 10.42
CA GLU A 214 6.46 -34.87 9.80
C GLU A 214 6.17 -34.24 8.44
N ILE A 215 6.96 -33.25 8.01
CA ILE A 215 6.83 -32.54 6.74
C ILE A 215 8.04 -32.87 5.85
N ASP A 216 7.77 -33.38 4.65
CA ASP A 216 8.80 -33.56 3.61
C ASP A 216 8.95 -32.27 2.80
N HIS A 217 9.81 -31.34 3.24
CA HIS A 217 9.99 -30.03 2.60
C HIS A 217 10.54 -30.08 1.17
N GLU A 218 11.18 -31.18 0.78
CA GLU A 218 11.66 -31.43 -0.58
C GLU A 218 10.54 -31.99 -1.50
N GLY A 219 9.41 -32.39 -0.91
CA GLY A 219 8.22 -32.89 -1.58
C GLY A 219 7.33 -31.78 -2.15
N ASP A 220 6.06 -32.10 -2.39
CA ASP A 220 5.05 -31.08 -2.70
C ASP A 220 4.60 -30.41 -1.39
N LEU A 221 5.24 -29.30 -1.03
CA LEU A 221 5.12 -28.71 0.30
C LEU A 221 3.68 -28.35 0.65
N SER A 222 2.87 -27.91 -0.32
CA SER A 222 1.46 -27.61 -0.08
C SER A 222 0.68 -28.83 0.40
N LYS A 223 0.93 -30.03 -0.18
CA LYS A 223 0.30 -31.28 0.25
C LYS A 223 0.85 -31.82 1.55
N GLU A 224 2.12 -31.57 1.84
CA GLU A 224 2.70 -31.95 3.12
C GLU A 224 2.11 -31.09 4.26
N ILE A 225 1.92 -29.78 4.05
CA ILE A 225 1.22 -28.89 5.00
C ILE A 225 -0.24 -29.34 5.21
N GLU A 226 -0.99 -29.64 4.15
CA GLU A 226 -2.36 -30.16 4.28
C GLU A 226 -2.40 -31.46 5.11
N ARG A 227 -1.48 -32.39 4.84
CA ARG A 227 -1.40 -33.66 5.55
C ARG A 227 -1.04 -33.45 7.02
N TYR A 228 -0.12 -32.55 7.30
CA TYR A 228 0.26 -32.16 8.65
C TYR A 228 -0.94 -31.63 9.44
N LEU A 229 -1.73 -30.75 8.81
CA LEU A 229 -2.91 -30.14 9.42
C LEU A 229 -4.12 -31.10 9.50
N ALA A 230 -4.22 -32.12 8.65
CA ALA A 230 -5.35 -33.06 8.66
C ALA A 230 -5.52 -33.81 10.00
N ALA A 231 -4.45 -33.92 10.80
CA ALA A 231 -4.46 -34.54 12.12
C ALA A 231 -4.56 -33.54 13.29
N ARG A 232 -4.67 -32.24 13.01
CA ARG A 232 -4.46 -31.14 13.97
C ARG A 232 -5.52 -30.04 13.80
N PRO A 233 -5.79 -29.23 14.84
CA PRO A 233 -6.51 -27.97 14.63
C PRO A 233 -5.67 -27.02 13.77
N VAL A 234 -6.30 -26.27 12.86
CA VAL A 234 -5.62 -25.26 12.05
C VAL A 234 -5.42 -24.01 12.90
N HIS A 235 -4.26 -23.95 13.56
CA HIS A 235 -3.78 -22.83 14.39
C HIS A 235 -2.24 -22.75 14.35
N HIS A 236 -1.68 -22.58 13.14
CA HIS A 236 -0.23 -22.72 12.88
C HIS A 236 0.32 -21.60 11.99
N ALA A 237 1.61 -21.31 12.14
CA ALA A 237 2.40 -20.50 11.23
C ALA A 237 3.52 -21.37 10.63
N PHE A 238 3.67 -21.38 9.31
CA PHE A 238 4.70 -22.14 8.61
C PHE A 238 5.76 -21.20 8.06
N VAL A 239 7.02 -21.44 8.40
CA VAL A 239 8.18 -20.79 7.78
C VAL A 239 8.60 -21.66 6.60
N VAL A 240 8.66 -21.07 5.40
CA VAL A 240 8.85 -21.77 4.13
C VAL A 240 10.19 -21.38 3.52
N PRO A 241 11.07 -22.33 3.17
CA PRO A 241 12.37 -22.04 2.60
C PRO A 241 12.27 -21.63 1.12
N ASP A 242 13.33 -20.98 0.63
CA ASP A 242 13.47 -20.66 -0.80
C ASP A 242 13.57 -21.90 -1.68
N GLY A 243 12.93 -21.81 -2.85
CA GLY A 243 12.85 -22.92 -3.80
C GLY A 243 11.93 -24.06 -3.36
N ALA A 244 11.11 -23.88 -2.32
CA ALA A 244 10.14 -24.89 -1.89
C ALA A 244 9.22 -25.28 -3.06
N ARG A 245 9.16 -26.60 -3.32
CA ARG A 245 8.37 -27.13 -4.42
C ARG A 245 6.88 -27.06 -4.11
N TRP A 246 6.12 -26.51 -5.06
CA TRP A 246 4.70 -26.24 -4.96
C TRP A 246 3.96 -26.80 -6.18
N SER A 247 3.53 -28.06 -6.12
CA SER A 247 2.89 -28.75 -7.25
C SER A 247 1.40 -29.05 -7.05
N SER A 248 0.82 -28.56 -5.96
CA SER A 248 -0.62 -28.59 -5.70
C SER A 248 -1.11 -27.27 -5.12
N THR A 249 -2.39 -26.97 -5.29
CA THR A 249 -3.10 -25.96 -4.50
C THR A 249 -3.06 -26.34 -3.02
N LEU A 250 -2.70 -25.38 -2.15
CA LEU A 250 -2.92 -25.48 -0.71
C LEU A 250 -4.37 -25.10 -0.39
N GLU A 251 -5.18 -26.11 -0.07
CA GLU A 251 -6.60 -25.96 0.25
C GLU A 251 -6.82 -26.02 1.77
N LEU A 252 -7.17 -24.88 2.37
CA LEU A 252 -7.43 -24.77 3.81
C LEU A 252 -8.84 -24.23 4.07
N PRO A 253 -9.90 -25.06 3.96
CA PRO A 253 -11.27 -24.59 3.97
C PRO A 253 -11.72 -24.01 5.31
N SER A 254 -11.09 -24.41 6.43
CA SER A 254 -11.50 -24.01 7.78
C SER A 254 -10.34 -24.00 8.77
N GLY A 255 -10.43 -23.14 9.79
CA GLY A 255 -9.42 -23.04 10.83
C GLY A 255 -9.58 -21.80 11.70
N ASP A 256 -8.83 -21.77 12.80
CA ASP A 256 -8.75 -20.59 13.66
C ASP A 256 -7.67 -19.62 13.14
N PHE A 257 -6.51 -20.15 12.74
CA PHE A 257 -5.41 -19.33 12.23
C PHE A 257 -4.49 -20.13 11.31
N VAL A 258 -4.08 -19.53 10.19
CA VAL A 258 -2.95 -20.03 9.39
C VAL A 258 -2.04 -18.89 8.94
N ALA A 259 -0.72 -19.08 9.04
CA ALA A 259 0.24 -18.20 8.39
C ALA A 259 1.21 -19.00 7.52
N LEU A 260 1.58 -18.45 6.36
CA LEU A 260 2.69 -18.93 5.54
C LEU A 260 3.65 -17.77 5.31
N ILE A 261 4.89 -17.95 5.72
CA ILE A 261 5.88 -16.89 5.72
C ILE A 261 7.15 -17.40 5.04
N GLY A 262 7.61 -16.71 3.99
CA GLY A 262 8.93 -16.97 3.42
C GLY A 262 10.02 -16.71 4.44
N GLU A 263 10.99 -17.63 4.53
CA GLU A 263 12.18 -17.51 5.38
C GLU A 263 12.90 -16.17 5.15
N ASP A 264 13.00 -15.77 3.88
CA ASP A 264 13.62 -14.53 3.44
C ASP A 264 12.64 -13.64 2.65
N PRO A 265 12.79 -12.30 2.69
CA PRO A 265 12.12 -11.41 1.75
C PRO A 265 12.45 -11.77 0.29
N GLY A 266 11.42 -11.97 -0.53
CA GLY A 266 11.58 -12.34 -1.94
C GLY A 266 11.82 -13.84 -2.19
N MET A 267 11.55 -14.69 -1.19
CA MET A 267 11.52 -16.14 -1.33
C MET A 267 10.65 -16.56 -2.53
N VAL A 268 11.17 -17.43 -3.38
CA VAL A 268 10.49 -17.92 -4.59
C VAL A 268 10.04 -19.36 -4.43
N LEU A 269 8.76 -19.63 -4.68
CA LEU A 269 8.23 -20.99 -4.76
C LEU A 269 8.53 -21.61 -6.14
N ASP A 270 8.99 -22.87 -6.17
CA ASP A 270 9.13 -23.64 -7.41
C ASP A 270 7.78 -24.28 -7.77
N VAL A 271 7.03 -23.59 -8.63
CA VAL A 271 5.60 -23.87 -8.83
C VAL A 271 5.35 -24.69 -10.09
N ASP A 272 4.47 -25.68 -9.98
CA ASP A 272 3.91 -26.34 -11.15
C ASP A 272 2.99 -25.37 -11.88
N ARG A 273 3.44 -24.91 -13.04
CA ARG A 273 2.78 -23.88 -13.86
C ARG A 273 1.41 -24.30 -14.43
N SER A 274 1.07 -25.59 -14.32
CA SER A 274 -0.24 -26.13 -14.68
C SER A 274 -1.26 -26.09 -13.54
N LEU A 275 -0.86 -25.57 -12.37
CA LEU A 275 -1.75 -25.35 -11.24
C LEU A 275 -2.79 -24.32 -11.57
N ASP A 276 -4.04 -24.57 -11.16
CA ASP A 276 -5.13 -23.59 -11.27
C ASP A 276 -4.92 -22.40 -10.32
N LEU A 277 -4.47 -22.68 -9.08
CA LEU A 277 -4.33 -21.71 -7.99
C LEU A 277 -3.28 -22.19 -6.98
N ALA A 278 -2.45 -21.30 -6.45
CA ALA A 278 -1.45 -21.66 -5.43
C ALA A 278 -2.07 -21.81 -4.03
N PHE A 279 -2.92 -20.86 -3.62
CA PHE A 279 -3.54 -20.82 -2.29
C PHE A 279 -5.07 -20.66 -2.35
N ASP A 280 -5.82 -21.62 -1.80
CA ASP A 280 -7.27 -21.52 -1.56
C ASP A 280 -7.55 -21.56 -0.05
N LEU A 281 -7.74 -20.37 0.52
CA LEU A 281 -7.83 -20.15 1.97
C LEU A 281 -9.26 -19.83 2.37
N GLY A 282 -9.80 -20.67 3.25
CA GLY A 282 -11.17 -20.59 3.70
C GLY A 282 -12.18 -21.09 2.66
N HIS A 283 -13.44 -20.77 2.89
CA HIS A 283 -14.53 -21.13 1.98
C HIS A 283 -15.57 -20.01 1.99
N ARG A 284 -16.35 -19.84 0.92
CA ARG A 284 -17.43 -18.83 0.80
C ARG A 284 -18.45 -18.82 1.94
N ARG A 285 -18.50 -19.87 2.76
CA ARG A 285 -19.38 -19.97 3.93
C ARG A 285 -18.71 -19.57 5.25
N GLY A 286 -17.46 -19.11 5.23
CA GLY A 286 -16.76 -18.46 6.33
C GLY A 286 -16.36 -19.40 7.46
N THR A 287 -15.35 -20.22 7.22
CA THR A 287 -14.86 -21.20 8.19
C THR A 287 -13.39 -21.06 8.56
N LEU A 288 -12.63 -20.17 7.91
CA LEU A 288 -11.28 -19.79 8.32
C LEU A 288 -11.32 -18.38 8.94
N ASP A 289 -10.87 -18.28 10.18
CA ASP A 289 -10.98 -17.06 10.97
C ASP A 289 -9.90 -16.04 10.61
N GLU A 290 -8.64 -16.48 10.58
CA GLU A 290 -7.48 -15.61 10.40
C GLU A 290 -6.46 -16.24 9.43
N ALA A 291 -5.87 -15.42 8.55
CA ALA A 291 -4.87 -15.87 7.59
C ALA A 291 -3.75 -14.84 7.36
N ILE A 292 -2.50 -15.28 7.28
CA ILE A 292 -1.35 -14.45 6.92
C ILE A 292 -0.57 -15.11 5.78
N LEU A 293 -0.22 -14.34 4.74
CA LEU A 293 0.79 -14.71 3.76
C LEU A 293 1.81 -13.59 3.66
N ARG A 294 3.08 -13.93 3.76
CA ARG A 294 4.15 -12.93 3.76
C ARG A 294 5.41 -13.39 3.05
N ASN A 295 6.04 -12.49 2.30
CA ASN A 295 7.31 -12.72 1.61
C ASN A 295 7.26 -13.92 0.66
N ILE A 296 6.26 -13.98 -0.21
CA ILE A 296 6.12 -15.09 -1.16
C ILE A 296 6.11 -14.51 -2.57
N THR A 297 7.08 -14.95 -3.37
CA THR A 297 7.11 -14.75 -4.80
C THR A 297 6.67 -16.04 -5.49
N LEU A 298 5.60 -15.94 -6.28
CA LEU A 298 5.08 -17.00 -7.12
C LEU A 298 5.63 -16.81 -8.54
N ASP A 299 6.60 -17.61 -8.96
CA ASP A 299 7.18 -17.52 -10.31
C ASP A 299 6.55 -18.53 -11.27
N ILE A 300 5.76 -18.00 -12.22
CA ILE A 300 5.06 -18.77 -13.25
C ILE A 300 5.72 -18.60 -14.64
N ARG A 301 6.89 -17.96 -14.75
CA ARG A 301 7.58 -17.79 -16.05
C ARG A 301 7.95 -19.13 -16.67
N GLY A 302 7.77 -19.25 -17.98
CA GLY A 302 8.23 -20.40 -18.77
C GLY A 302 7.27 -20.77 -19.88
N GLU A 303 7.50 -21.92 -20.49
CA GLU A 303 6.55 -22.65 -21.34
C GLU A 303 6.45 -24.07 -20.74
N ASP A 304 5.24 -24.57 -20.50
CA ASP A 304 5.05 -26.00 -20.28
C ASP A 304 4.91 -26.69 -21.65
N GLU A 305 5.09 -28.01 -21.73
CA GLU A 305 5.02 -28.75 -23.00
C GLU A 305 3.63 -28.70 -23.67
N ARG A 306 2.61 -28.14 -22.98
CA ARG A 306 1.21 -28.06 -23.42
C ARG A 306 0.78 -26.65 -23.82
N GLY A 307 1.57 -25.62 -23.51
CA GLY A 307 1.22 -24.22 -23.72
C GLY A 307 0.10 -23.72 -22.80
N GLU A 308 -0.19 -24.42 -21.69
CA GLU A 308 -1.29 -24.15 -20.76
C GLU A 308 -0.74 -23.73 -19.39
N ILE A 309 -0.07 -22.56 -19.35
CA ILE A 309 0.43 -21.97 -18.11
C ILE A 309 -0.62 -21.03 -17.55
N ASP A 310 -1.30 -21.43 -16.48
CA ASP A 310 -2.24 -20.54 -15.81
C ASP A 310 -2.40 -20.84 -14.33
N THR A 311 -1.53 -20.27 -13.50
CA THR A 311 -1.64 -20.35 -12.04
C THR A 311 -2.08 -19.04 -11.43
N GLY A 312 -3.26 -19.03 -10.80
CA GLY A 312 -3.69 -17.98 -9.91
C GLY A 312 -2.87 -17.97 -8.61
N PHE A 313 -2.87 -16.85 -7.90
CA PHE A 313 -2.07 -16.70 -6.69
C PHE A 313 -2.88 -17.06 -5.44
N VAL A 314 -3.85 -16.23 -5.05
CA VAL A 314 -4.59 -16.40 -3.79
C VAL A 314 -6.08 -16.25 -4.02
N MET A 315 -6.87 -17.18 -3.47
CA MET A 315 -8.28 -16.96 -3.16
C MET A 315 -8.50 -17.10 -1.67
N ALA A 316 -8.99 -16.04 -1.03
CA ALA A 316 -9.16 -15.98 0.41
C ALA A 316 -10.59 -15.60 0.80
N HIS A 317 -11.21 -16.42 1.65
CA HIS A 317 -12.53 -16.22 2.26
C HIS A 317 -12.40 -16.28 3.79
N ILE A 318 -12.07 -15.13 4.39
CA ILE A 318 -11.62 -15.04 5.78
C ILE A 318 -12.65 -14.33 6.64
N ARG A 319 -12.87 -14.77 7.87
CA ARG A 319 -13.95 -14.23 8.72
C ARG A 319 -13.54 -12.99 9.50
N ARG A 320 -12.36 -12.97 10.11
CA ARG A 320 -11.97 -11.96 11.10
C ARG A 320 -10.81 -11.10 10.65
N PHE A 321 -9.69 -11.71 10.27
CA PHE A 321 -8.47 -10.97 9.99
C PHE A 321 -7.67 -11.62 8.87
N ALA A 322 -7.19 -10.83 7.90
CA ALA A 322 -6.22 -11.31 6.94
C ALA A 322 -5.10 -10.30 6.71
N ALA A 323 -3.86 -10.77 6.58
CA ALA A 323 -2.72 -9.95 6.19
C ALA A 323 -1.97 -10.62 5.03
N PHE A 324 -1.85 -9.91 3.91
CA PHE A 324 -1.10 -10.34 2.75
C PHE A 324 -0.04 -9.28 2.49
N ASP A 325 1.22 -9.64 2.61
CA ASP A 325 2.29 -8.65 2.74
C ASP A 325 3.54 -9.06 1.95
N ASN A 326 4.07 -8.16 1.14
CA ASN A 326 5.24 -8.41 0.30
C ASN A 326 5.08 -9.68 -0.54
N LEU A 327 4.05 -9.67 -1.39
CA LEU A 327 3.70 -10.79 -2.27
C LEU A 327 3.95 -10.40 -3.72
N GLU A 328 4.49 -11.30 -4.52
CA GLU A 328 4.74 -11.05 -5.94
C GLU A 328 4.30 -12.22 -6.81
N LEU A 329 3.65 -11.93 -7.94
CA LEU A 329 3.49 -12.88 -9.04
C LEU A 329 4.42 -12.46 -10.18
N VAL A 330 5.34 -13.34 -10.56
CA VAL A 330 6.25 -13.15 -11.68
C VAL A 330 5.85 -14.05 -12.83
N GLY A 331 5.70 -13.48 -14.02
CA GLY A 331 5.23 -14.15 -15.23
C GLY A 331 3.79 -13.83 -15.60
N GLN A 332 3.45 -14.12 -16.85
CA GLN A 332 2.13 -13.83 -17.41
C GLN A 332 1.18 -15.00 -17.17
N ARG A 333 -0.06 -14.69 -16.79
CA ARG A 333 -1.13 -15.68 -16.88
C ARG A 333 -1.47 -15.93 -18.34
N ALA A 334 -1.92 -17.13 -18.69
CA ALA A 334 -2.43 -17.45 -20.02
C ALA A 334 -3.88 -17.95 -19.92
N ARG A 335 -4.77 -17.05 -19.46
CA ARG A 335 -6.15 -17.38 -19.12
C ARG A 335 -7.11 -16.77 -20.13
N TYR A 336 -7.94 -17.58 -20.79
CA TYR A 336 -9.11 -17.07 -21.50
C TYR A 336 -10.33 -18.00 -21.46
N GLN A 337 -11.52 -17.44 -21.19
CA GLN A 337 -12.80 -18.17 -21.23
C GLN A 337 -13.88 -17.36 -21.96
N ASP A 338 -14.45 -17.92 -23.04
CA ASP A 338 -15.56 -17.32 -23.78
C ASP A 338 -16.84 -17.19 -22.92
N PHE A 339 -17.56 -16.08 -23.07
CA PHE A 339 -18.89 -15.90 -22.48
C PHE A 339 -19.88 -16.95 -23.03
N GLY A 340 -20.46 -17.78 -22.15
CA GLY A 340 -21.49 -18.76 -22.51
C GLY A 340 -21.07 -20.23 -22.47
N GLY A 341 -19.79 -20.51 -22.17
CA GLY A 341 -19.33 -21.82 -21.72
C GLY A 341 -18.62 -22.67 -22.76
N GLY A 342 -17.46 -23.19 -22.32
CA GLY A 342 -17.01 -24.54 -22.57
C GLY A 342 -16.86 -25.26 -21.21
N LEU A 343 -16.93 -26.59 -21.19
CA LEU A 343 -16.69 -27.43 -20.00
C LEU A 343 -15.20 -27.63 -19.70
N GLU A 344 -14.31 -27.00 -20.49
CA GLU A 344 -12.88 -27.06 -20.26
C GLU A 344 -12.56 -26.25 -18.99
N ARG A 345 -11.83 -26.88 -18.06
CA ARG A 345 -11.30 -26.21 -16.87
C ARG A 345 -10.27 -25.18 -17.33
N VAL A 346 -10.73 -23.96 -17.60
CA VAL A 346 -9.87 -22.78 -17.67
C VAL A 346 -9.59 -22.37 -16.22
N GLY A 347 -8.34 -22.03 -15.90
CA GLY A 347 -7.95 -21.64 -14.55
C GLY A 347 -8.75 -20.46 -14.00
N ASN A 348 -8.58 -20.22 -12.70
CA ASN A 348 -9.35 -19.29 -11.90
C ASN A 348 -9.24 -17.90 -12.49
N ARG A 349 -10.39 -17.27 -12.74
CA ARG A 349 -10.40 -15.93 -13.37
C ARG A 349 -9.66 -14.89 -12.53
N PHE A 350 -9.74 -14.99 -11.22
CA PHE A 350 -9.10 -14.07 -10.30
C PHE A 350 -7.72 -14.59 -9.96
N THR A 351 -6.71 -13.74 -10.10
CA THR A 351 -5.35 -14.05 -9.67
C THR A 351 -5.22 -13.87 -8.16
N PHE A 352 -5.79 -12.79 -7.63
CA PHE A 352 -5.78 -12.47 -6.21
C PHE A 352 -7.17 -12.00 -5.76
N LEU A 353 -7.86 -12.81 -4.97
CA LEU A 353 -9.22 -12.55 -4.51
C LEU A 353 -9.25 -12.54 -2.98
N VAL A 354 -9.70 -11.44 -2.38
CA VAL A 354 -9.85 -11.33 -0.92
C VAL A 354 -11.30 -11.01 -0.54
N GLN A 355 -11.91 -11.89 0.23
CA GLN A 355 -13.28 -11.77 0.70
C GLN A 355 -13.33 -11.90 2.22
N MET A 356 -13.67 -10.79 2.89
CA MET A 356 -14.00 -10.82 4.31
C MET A 356 -15.46 -11.25 4.47
N VAL A 357 -15.67 -12.50 4.87
CA VAL A 357 -16.99 -13.15 4.96
C VAL A 357 -17.53 -13.13 6.40
N GLY A 358 -18.81 -13.43 6.59
CA GLY A 358 -19.44 -13.49 7.91
C GLY A 358 -20.37 -12.31 8.19
N ASP A 359 -20.16 -11.60 9.31
CA ASP A 359 -21.04 -10.51 9.77
C ASP A 359 -20.64 -9.11 9.29
N GLY A 360 -19.55 -9.02 8.51
CA GLY A 360 -19.01 -7.76 8.00
C GLY A 360 -18.06 -7.03 8.96
N SER A 361 -17.69 -7.64 10.09
CA SER A 361 -16.69 -7.07 11.01
C SER A 361 -15.24 -7.37 10.64
N GLY A 362 -15.01 -8.32 9.71
CA GLY A 362 -13.67 -8.73 9.31
C GLY A 362 -12.88 -7.65 8.60
N VAL A 363 -11.56 -7.64 8.80
CA VAL A 363 -10.62 -6.71 8.15
C VAL A 363 -9.50 -7.47 7.46
N ALA A 364 -9.16 -7.07 6.24
CA ALA A 364 -7.95 -7.50 5.54
C ALA A 364 -7.02 -6.32 5.23
N SER A 365 -5.72 -6.57 5.27
CA SER A 365 -4.69 -5.73 4.64
C SER A 365 -3.98 -6.52 3.54
N VAL A 366 -3.79 -5.87 2.40
CA VAL A 366 -2.95 -6.33 1.30
C VAL A 366 -1.94 -5.22 1.08
N ASP A 367 -0.69 -5.45 1.44
CA ASP A 367 0.39 -4.47 1.36
C ASP A 367 1.50 -4.99 0.44
N ASN A 368 2.05 -4.09 -0.38
CA ASN A 368 3.17 -4.37 -1.28
C ASN A 368 2.94 -5.63 -2.17
N LEU A 369 1.75 -5.75 -2.75
CA LEU A 369 1.43 -6.78 -3.74
C LEU A 369 1.88 -6.33 -5.13
N ARG A 370 2.71 -7.13 -5.80
CA ARG A 370 3.26 -6.83 -7.13
C ARG A 370 2.86 -7.86 -8.17
N MET A 371 2.32 -7.40 -9.29
CA MET A 371 2.00 -8.25 -10.45
C MET A 371 2.23 -7.48 -11.75
N LEU A 372 3.45 -7.56 -12.28
CA LEU A 372 3.93 -6.62 -13.29
C LEU A 372 3.81 -7.12 -14.74
N ASP A 373 3.66 -8.42 -14.92
CA ASP A 373 3.70 -9.05 -16.25
C ASP A 373 2.30 -9.23 -16.88
N GLY A 374 1.25 -9.29 -16.06
CA GLY A 374 -0.15 -9.29 -16.50
C GLY A 374 -0.65 -10.62 -17.07
N ASP A 375 -1.42 -10.53 -18.15
CA ASP A 375 -2.05 -11.67 -18.84
C ASP A 375 -1.65 -11.67 -20.33
N THR A 376 -1.61 -12.87 -20.92
CA THR A 376 -1.27 -13.05 -22.33
C THR A 376 -2.40 -12.51 -23.20
N GLU A 377 -2.12 -11.46 -23.97
CA GLU A 377 -3.13 -10.82 -24.81
C GLU A 377 -3.51 -11.70 -26.02
N THR A 378 -4.81 -11.87 -26.25
CA THR A 378 -5.35 -12.58 -27.42
C THR A 378 -6.22 -11.66 -28.28
N ARG A 379 -6.63 -12.13 -29.46
CA ARG A 379 -7.60 -11.42 -30.32
C ARG A 379 -9.01 -11.35 -29.74
N LYS A 380 -9.28 -12.07 -28.64
CA LYS A 380 -10.59 -12.15 -28.03
C LYS A 380 -10.96 -10.86 -27.29
N HIS A 381 -12.20 -10.81 -26.82
CA HIS A 381 -12.66 -9.69 -26.01
C HIS A 381 -11.95 -9.68 -24.65
N GLN A 382 -11.71 -8.51 -24.06
CA GLN A 382 -11.02 -8.37 -22.77
C GLN A 382 -11.70 -9.17 -21.65
N VAL A 383 -13.03 -9.13 -21.61
CA VAL A 383 -13.77 -9.89 -20.59
C VAL A 383 -13.70 -11.37 -20.90
N GLY A 384 -13.24 -12.13 -19.92
CA GLY A 384 -12.87 -13.53 -20.11
C GLY A 384 -11.37 -13.76 -19.97
N HIS A 385 -10.56 -12.72 -19.86
CA HIS A 385 -9.17 -12.80 -19.41
C HIS A 385 -9.07 -12.87 -17.87
N ALA A 386 -7.85 -13.07 -17.36
CA ALA A 386 -7.60 -13.04 -15.92
C ALA A 386 -7.72 -11.60 -15.38
N ILE A 387 -8.11 -11.49 -14.11
CA ILE A 387 -8.18 -10.24 -13.36
C ILE A 387 -7.12 -10.28 -12.27
N ALA A 388 -6.34 -9.21 -12.15
CA ALA A 388 -5.24 -9.13 -11.17
C ALA A 388 -5.77 -9.27 -9.74
N THR A 389 -6.57 -8.29 -9.29
CA THR A 389 -7.12 -8.27 -7.94
C THR A 389 -8.63 -8.09 -7.95
N SER A 390 -9.31 -8.69 -6.97
CA SER A 390 -10.76 -8.60 -6.88
C SER A 390 -11.28 -8.64 -5.44
N ALA A 391 -12.40 -7.94 -5.24
CA ALA A 391 -13.34 -8.17 -4.16
C ALA A 391 -14.74 -8.30 -4.77
N ASP A 392 -15.39 -9.44 -4.50
CA ASP A 392 -16.60 -9.87 -5.20
C ASP A 392 -17.80 -9.98 -4.23
N PRO A 393 -19.03 -10.36 -4.67
CA PRO A 393 -20.26 -10.15 -3.90
C PRO A 393 -20.35 -10.77 -2.50
N ALA A 394 -19.45 -11.69 -2.14
CA ALA A 394 -19.39 -12.28 -0.80
C ALA A 394 -18.48 -11.51 0.17
N HIS A 395 -17.77 -10.48 -0.29
CA HIS A 395 -16.98 -9.58 0.56
C HIS A 395 -17.89 -8.63 1.35
N LEU A 396 -18.00 -8.85 2.66
CA LEU A 396 -18.87 -8.09 3.58
C LEU A 396 -18.08 -7.19 4.53
N GLY A 397 -16.84 -7.55 4.85
CA GLY A 397 -15.95 -6.80 5.73
C GLY A 397 -15.24 -5.64 5.02
N ARG A 398 -14.03 -5.31 5.46
CA ARG A 398 -13.20 -4.25 4.88
C ARG A 398 -11.87 -4.82 4.38
N THR A 399 -11.43 -4.41 3.19
CA THR A 399 -10.04 -4.63 2.75
C THR A 399 -9.32 -3.31 2.51
N VAL A 400 -8.06 -3.24 2.90
CA VAL A 400 -7.15 -2.18 2.45
C VAL A 400 -6.10 -2.75 1.52
N TRP A 401 -5.88 -2.07 0.41
CA TRP A 401 -4.88 -2.37 -0.60
C TRP A 401 -3.86 -1.23 -0.59
N SER A 402 -2.69 -1.44 0.00
CA SER A 402 -1.66 -0.42 0.18
C SER A 402 -0.44 -0.72 -0.66
N ASN A 403 0.11 0.29 -1.34
CA ASN A 403 1.38 0.20 -2.06
C ASN A 403 1.44 -0.97 -3.07
N CYS A 404 0.28 -1.35 -3.61
CA CYS A 404 0.18 -2.42 -4.59
C CYS A 404 0.51 -1.89 -5.99
N ASP A 405 1.11 -2.73 -6.84
CA ASP A 405 1.48 -2.38 -8.21
C ASP A 405 1.06 -3.47 -9.21
N LEU A 406 0.10 -3.14 -10.08
CA LEU A 406 -0.51 -4.07 -11.02
C LEU A 406 -0.36 -3.56 -12.44
N ARG A 407 0.25 -4.35 -13.33
CA ARG A 407 0.54 -3.91 -14.69
C ARG A 407 0.17 -4.92 -15.75
N ASN A 408 -0.11 -4.43 -16.95
CA ASN A 408 -0.25 -5.19 -18.18
C ASN A 408 -1.40 -6.20 -18.23
N TRP A 409 -2.42 -6.05 -17.38
CA TRP A 409 -3.57 -6.96 -17.38
C TRP A 409 -4.50 -6.70 -18.58
N VAL A 410 -4.98 -7.78 -19.22
CA VAL A 410 -5.88 -7.69 -20.39
C VAL A 410 -7.32 -7.40 -19.96
N ASP A 411 -7.72 -7.87 -18.77
CA ASP A 411 -8.92 -7.40 -18.06
C ASP A 411 -8.46 -6.43 -16.93
N ASN A 412 -9.32 -6.18 -15.95
CA ASN A 412 -9.06 -5.17 -14.92
C ASN A 412 -7.84 -5.46 -14.02
N GLY A 413 -7.19 -4.39 -13.55
CA GLY A 413 -6.23 -4.39 -12.45
C GLY A 413 -6.93 -4.56 -11.09
N TYR A 414 -7.39 -3.46 -10.50
CA TYR A 414 -8.18 -3.44 -9.27
C TYR A 414 -9.67 -3.52 -9.55
N TYR A 415 -10.26 -4.70 -9.36
CA TYR A 415 -11.68 -4.95 -9.57
C TYR A 415 -12.45 -5.14 -8.25
N VAL A 416 -12.75 -4.05 -7.54
CA VAL A 416 -13.40 -4.11 -6.22
C VAL A 416 -14.90 -3.77 -6.24
N LYS A 417 -15.41 -3.34 -7.40
CA LYS A 417 -16.74 -2.75 -7.53
C LYS A 417 -17.95 -3.61 -7.19
N ASN A 418 -17.78 -4.93 -7.14
CA ASN A 418 -18.89 -5.86 -6.91
C ASN A 418 -19.11 -6.17 -5.41
N SER A 419 -18.25 -5.68 -4.55
CA SER A 419 -18.25 -5.99 -3.12
C SER A 419 -19.28 -5.15 -2.34
N PRO A 420 -20.06 -5.77 -1.43
CA PRO A 420 -20.88 -5.03 -0.46
C PRO A 420 -20.09 -4.31 0.65
N GLY A 421 -18.96 -4.89 1.05
CA GLY A 421 -18.02 -4.34 2.02
C GLY A 421 -17.04 -3.36 1.38
N PRO A 422 -16.54 -2.34 2.11
CA PRO A 422 -15.67 -1.31 1.54
C PRO A 422 -14.25 -1.81 1.24
N ASN A 423 -13.72 -1.40 0.08
CA ASN A 423 -12.30 -1.49 -0.25
C ASN A 423 -11.67 -0.10 -0.23
N GLU A 424 -10.49 0.01 0.35
CA GLU A 424 -9.72 1.24 0.41
C GLU A 424 -8.39 0.98 -0.32
N LEU A 425 -8.14 1.69 -1.41
CA LEU A 425 -6.90 1.60 -2.16
C LEU A 425 -6.03 2.80 -1.77
N VAL A 426 -4.82 2.56 -1.29
CA VAL A 426 -3.91 3.59 -0.79
C VAL A 426 -2.58 3.46 -1.51
N ASN A 427 -2.12 4.54 -2.13
CA ASN A 427 -0.87 4.55 -2.90
C ASN A 427 -0.82 3.42 -3.95
N ALA A 428 -1.98 3.09 -4.53
CA ALA A 428 -2.09 2.02 -5.51
C ALA A 428 -1.56 2.52 -6.86
N SER A 429 -0.67 1.74 -7.49
CA SER A 429 -0.21 2.01 -8.85
C SER A 429 -0.76 0.99 -9.84
N GLY A 430 -0.92 1.43 -11.09
CA GLY A 430 -1.09 0.50 -12.18
C GLY A 430 -0.76 1.06 -13.55
N GLU A 431 -0.32 0.18 -14.44
CA GLU A 431 0.20 0.53 -15.74
C GLU A 431 -0.40 -0.37 -16.81
N ASN A 432 -0.92 0.23 -17.88
CA ASN A 432 -1.38 -0.50 -19.08
C ASN A 432 -2.35 -1.66 -18.80
N ASN A 433 -3.22 -1.51 -17.78
CA ASN A 433 -4.30 -2.44 -17.52
C ASN A 433 -5.52 -2.10 -18.37
N ALA A 434 -5.96 -3.03 -19.18
CA ALA A 434 -7.19 -2.93 -19.95
C ALA A 434 -8.43 -3.12 -19.07
N GLY A 435 -9.62 -2.89 -19.64
CA GLY A 435 -10.88 -2.85 -18.91
C GLY A 435 -10.97 -1.66 -17.95
N SER A 436 -10.22 -1.73 -16.85
CA SER A 436 -10.03 -0.66 -15.88
C SER A 436 -8.77 -0.91 -15.06
N THR A 437 -7.90 0.08 -14.89
CA THR A 437 -6.82 0.01 -13.89
C THR A 437 -7.43 -0.01 -12.50
N ILE A 438 -8.27 0.97 -12.14
CA ILE A 438 -8.98 1.01 -10.86
C ILE A 438 -10.48 1.06 -11.10
N ARG A 439 -11.24 0.14 -10.49
CA ARG A 439 -12.69 0.06 -10.65
C ARG A 439 -13.41 -0.02 -9.31
N LEU A 440 -14.08 1.07 -8.96
CA LEU A 440 -14.72 1.30 -7.66
C LEU A 440 -16.23 1.07 -7.71
N GLY A 441 -16.75 0.52 -6.62
CA GLY A 441 -18.15 0.26 -6.35
C GLY A 441 -18.71 1.17 -5.26
N ALA A 442 -19.75 0.68 -4.58
CA ALA A 442 -20.65 1.54 -3.83
C ALA A 442 -20.06 2.19 -2.57
N ARG A 443 -19.01 1.60 -2.01
CA ARG A 443 -18.40 2.01 -0.74
C ARG A 443 -16.88 2.00 -0.81
N ASP A 444 -16.36 1.96 -2.03
CA ASP A 444 -14.93 1.84 -2.25
C ASP A 444 -14.31 3.23 -2.36
N SER A 445 -13.03 3.31 -2.01
CA SER A 445 -12.27 4.54 -2.10
C SER A 445 -10.85 4.32 -2.59
N VAL A 446 -10.28 5.37 -3.16
CA VAL A 446 -8.87 5.41 -3.55
C VAL A 446 -8.24 6.73 -3.10
N GLU A 447 -7.04 6.67 -2.53
CA GLU A 447 -6.21 7.81 -2.11
C GLU A 447 -4.77 7.60 -2.61
N GLY A 448 -4.17 8.60 -3.27
CA GLY A 448 -2.75 8.58 -3.65
C GLY A 448 -2.41 7.69 -4.85
N ALA A 449 -3.38 7.41 -5.73
CA ALA A 449 -3.16 6.45 -6.81
C ALA A 449 -2.46 7.04 -8.04
N THR A 450 -1.61 6.24 -8.68
CA THR A 450 -0.93 6.59 -9.94
C THR A 450 -1.32 5.60 -11.03
N VAL A 451 -1.81 6.09 -12.17
CA VAL A 451 -2.12 5.29 -13.34
C VAL A 451 -1.33 5.76 -14.55
N ARG A 452 -0.72 4.83 -15.29
CA ARG A 452 0.04 5.13 -16.50
C ARG A 452 -0.45 4.36 -17.72
N PHE A 453 -0.61 5.06 -18.85
CA PHE A 453 -0.92 4.49 -20.16
C PHE A 453 0.04 4.98 -21.24
N ASP A 454 1.13 4.27 -21.45
CA ASP A 454 2.14 4.57 -22.48
C ASP A 454 2.18 3.57 -23.64
N GLU A 455 1.46 2.45 -23.54
CA GLU A 455 1.42 1.41 -24.58
C GLU A 455 0.01 0.88 -24.90
N MET A 456 -1.05 1.70 -24.77
CA MET A 456 -2.43 1.22 -24.95
C MET A 456 -3.00 1.31 -26.37
N THR A 457 -2.37 2.02 -27.31
CA THR A 457 -2.97 2.34 -28.63
C THR A 457 -3.50 1.12 -29.41
N ASP A 458 -2.78 0.00 -29.37
CA ASP A 458 -3.14 -1.23 -30.09
C ASP A 458 -3.68 -2.35 -29.16
N ARG A 459 -3.89 -2.03 -27.88
CA ARG A 459 -4.37 -2.95 -26.84
C ARG A 459 -5.88 -2.84 -26.66
N LYS A 460 -6.44 -3.70 -25.82
CA LYS A 460 -7.86 -3.60 -25.41
C LYS A 460 -8.17 -2.24 -24.74
N PRO A 461 -9.41 -1.74 -24.84
CA PRO A 461 -9.82 -0.49 -24.19
C PRO A 461 -9.48 -0.47 -22.69
N ALA A 462 -8.84 0.61 -22.22
CA ALA A 462 -8.47 0.81 -20.82
C ALA A 462 -9.07 2.09 -20.24
N CYS A 463 -9.71 1.96 -19.07
CA CYS A 463 -10.07 3.10 -18.24
C CYS A 463 -9.08 3.22 -17.09
N GLY A 464 -8.61 4.42 -16.78
CA GLY A 464 -7.71 4.62 -15.64
C GLY A 464 -8.46 4.45 -14.32
N LEU A 465 -9.47 5.29 -14.12
CA LEU A 465 -10.35 5.27 -12.96
C LEU A 465 -11.81 5.12 -13.38
N TRP A 466 -12.45 4.03 -12.98
CA TRP A 466 -13.86 3.77 -13.22
C TRP A 466 -14.65 3.72 -11.91
N MET A 467 -15.34 4.81 -11.61
CA MET A 467 -16.34 4.92 -10.56
C MET A 467 -17.68 4.39 -11.09
N GLN A 468 -18.07 3.17 -10.69
CA GLN A 468 -19.15 2.47 -11.38
C GLN A 468 -20.52 2.57 -10.69
N SER A 469 -20.58 2.50 -9.37
CA SER A 469 -21.87 2.44 -8.64
C SER A 469 -21.80 3.00 -7.23
N GLY A 470 -22.94 3.42 -6.67
CA GLY A 470 -23.10 3.86 -5.27
C GLY A 470 -22.39 5.19 -4.98
N MET A 471 -21.55 5.26 -3.95
CA MET A 471 -20.90 6.50 -3.47
C MET A 471 -19.36 6.39 -3.41
N PRO A 472 -18.67 6.10 -4.52
CA PRO A 472 -17.22 5.98 -4.54
C PRO A 472 -16.53 7.32 -4.28
N ILE A 473 -15.36 7.27 -3.66
CA ILE A 473 -14.50 8.42 -3.39
C ILE A 473 -13.12 8.20 -4.01
N ALA A 474 -12.58 9.22 -4.66
CA ALA A 474 -11.22 9.22 -5.19
C ALA A 474 -10.54 10.53 -4.81
N THR A 475 -9.38 10.46 -4.17
CA THR A 475 -8.57 11.63 -3.80
C THR A 475 -7.12 11.42 -4.18
N ASP A 476 -6.41 12.50 -4.52
CA ASP A 476 -4.96 12.44 -4.79
C ASP A 476 -4.64 11.44 -5.92
N VAL A 477 -5.33 11.53 -7.06
CA VAL A 477 -5.18 10.58 -8.18
C VAL A 477 -4.44 11.23 -9.36
N GLN A 478 -3.36 10.60 -9.80
CA GLN A 478 -2.62 11.01 -10.99
C GLN A 478 -2.81 9.99 -12.11
N ILE A 479 -3.17 10.46 -13.31
CA ILE A 479 -3.28 9.64 -14.51
C ILE A 479 -2.43 10.26 -15.63
N ASP A 480 -1.33 9.58 -16.00
CA ASP A 480 -0.47 9.97 -17.11
C ASP A 480 -0.71 9.04 -18.31
N ALA A 481 -1.37 9.55 -19.36
CA ALA A 481 -1.78 8.74 -20.51
C ALA A 481 -1.27 9.30 -21.85
N PRO A 482 0.06 9.30 -22.11
CA PRO A 482 0.60 9.71 -23.40
C PRO A 482 0.08 8.85 -24.57
N CYS A 483 -0.31 7.60 -24.30
CA CYS A 483 -0.83 6.65 -25.27
C CYS A 483 -2.12 5.95 -24.82
N GLY A 484 -3.09 6.69 -24.27
CA GLY A 484 -4.42 6.15 -23.94
C GLY A 484 -5.21 5.68 -25.16
N ASN A 485 -6.23 4.83 -24.96
CA ASN A 485 -7.09 4.32 -26.04
C ASN A 485 -8.60 4.34 -25.71
N HIS A 486 -8.99 4.84 -24.54
CA HIS A 486 -10.36 4.88 -24.03
C HIS A 486 -10.48 5.95 -22.93
N GLU A 487 -11.68 6.14 -22.36
CA GLU A 487 -11.91 7.16 -21.33
C GLU A 487 -10.98 6.99 -20.12
N LEU A 488 -10.24 8.04 -19.73
CA LEU A 488 -9.27 7.97 -18.63
C LEU A 488 -9.96 7.96 -17.26
N ILE A 489 -10.98 8.79 -17.09
CA ILE A 489 -11.87 8.76 -15.92
C ILE A 489 -13.31 8.54 -16.37
N ARG A 490 -13.99 7.59 -15.74
CA ARG A 490 -15.39 7.27 -16.00
C ARG A 490 -16.22 7.21 -14.73
N ILE A 491 -17.23 8.07 -14.66
CA ILE A 491 -18.29 8.05 -13.65
C ILE A 491 -19.58 7.55 -14.30
N SER A 492 -20.10 6.41 -13.84
CA SER A 492 -21.21 5.71 -14.50
C SER A 492 -22.58 6.02 -13.93
N THR A 493 -23.61 5.61 -14.68
CA THR A 493 -25.04 5.77 -14.32
C THR A 493 -25.42 5.13 -12.98
N GLY A 494 -24.64 4.15 -12.50
CA GLY A 494 -24.90 3.49 -11.22
C GLY A 494 -24.43 4.30 -10.02
N CYS A 495 -23.63 5.34 -10.20
CA CYS A 495 -23.17 6.22 -9.12
C CYS A 495 -24.33 7.11 -8.67
N GLU A 496 -24.72 6.95 -7.41
CA GLU A 496 -25.69 7.83 -6.75
C GLU A 496 -25.01 9.15 -6.41
N LYS A 497 -23.87 9.07 -5.73
CA LYS A 497 -22.94 10.17 -5.46
C LYS A 497 -21.55 9.79 -5.97
N ALA A 498 -20.70 10.74 -6.35
CA ALA A 498 -19.27 10.48 -6.52
C ALA A 498 -18.46 11.71 -6.13
N ILE A 499 -17.32 11.49 -5.49
CA ILE A 499 -16.42 12.56 -5.06
C ILE A 499 -15.05 12.28 -5.64
N LEU A 500 -14.55 13.21 -6.43
CA LEU A 500 -13.22 13.17 -7.04
C LEU A 500 -12.47 14.45 -6.68
N LYS A 501 -11.39 14.36 -5.90
CA LYS A 501 -10.63 15.53 -5.42
C LYS A 501 -9.13 15.42 -5.66
N ASN A 502 -8.48 16.56 -5.82
CA ASN A 502 -7.02 16.66 -5.98
C ASN A 502 -6.50 15.66 -7.02
N PHE A 503 -6.87 15.84 -8.29
CA PHE A 503 -6.48 14.90 -9.33
C PHE A 503 -5.87 15.60 -10.54
N GLU A 504 -4.91 14.92 -11.16
CA GLU A 504 -4.18 15.37 -12.33
C GLU A 504 -4.34 14.32 -13.43
N VAL A 505 -4.77 14.75 -14.62
CA VAL A 505 -4.91 13.88 -15.79
C VAL A 505 -4.22 14.49 -16.99
N PHE A 506 -3.29 13.74 -17.57
CA PHE A 506 -2.70 14.02 -18.86
C PHE A 506 -3.23 13.04 -19.91
N ALA A 507 -3.87 13.55 -20.96
CA ALA A 507 -4.28 12.79 -22.14
C ALA A 507 -3.43 13.20 -23.35
N GLY A 508 -2.58 12.30 -23.83
CA GLY A 508 -1.70 12.56 -24.97
C GLY A 508 -2.37 12.47 -26.33
N GLU A 509 -1.61 12.77 -27.39
CA GLU A 509 -2.04 12.80 -28.80
C GLU A 509 -2.58 11.48 -29.37
N ARG A 510 -2.59 10.39 -28.60
CA ARG A 510 -3.13 9.09 -29.03
C ARG A 510 -4.41 8.71 -28.33
N ASN A 511 -4.87 9.50 -27.37
CA ASN A 511 -6.08 9.22 -26.63
C ASN A 511 -7.34 9.56 -27.46
N ALA A 512 -8.01 8.54 -28.00
CA ALA A 512 -9.12 8.74 -28.94
C ALA A 512 -10.49 9.06 -28.30
N HIS A 513 -10.57 9.09 -26.97
CA HIS A 513 -11.82 9.20 -26.20
C HIS A 513 -11.79 10.38 -25.23
N HIS A 514 -12.92 10.69 -24.59
CA HIS A 514 -13.00 11.71 -23.55
C HIS A 514 -11.98 11.47 -22.43
N THR A 515 -11.39 12.54 -21.91
CA THR A 515 -10.52 12.46 -20.74
C THR A 515 -11.34 12.13 -19.49
N LEU A 516 -12.45 12.84 -19.30
CA LEU A 516 -13.42 12.59 -18.23
C LEU A 516 -14.81 12.37 -18.82
N ARG A 517 -15.46 11.28 -18.43
CA ARG A 517 -16.84 10.97 -18.82
C ARG A 517 -17.73 10.77 -17.62
N VAL A 518 -18.77 11.59 -17.51
CA VAL A 518 -19.87 11.41 -16.55
C VAL A 518 -21.14 11.01 -17.30
N SER A 519 -21.60 9.78 -17.06
CA SER A 519 -22.75 9.18 -17.76
C SER A 519 -24.02 9.13 -16.90
N GLY A 520 -25.17 9.20 -17.56
CA GLY A 520 -26.47 8.88 -16.97
C GLY A 520 -27.39 10.07 -16.75
N SER A 521 -28.27 9.95 -15.76
CA SER A 521 -29.18 10.99 -15.28
C SER A 521 -29.08 11.05 -13.75
N GLY A 522 -29.22 12.23 -13.16
CA GLY A 522 -29.14 12.44 -11.71
C GLY A 522 -29.43 13.90 -11.37
N ASP A 523 -29.36 14.25 -10.09
CA ASP A 523 -29.57 15.61 -9.62
C ASP A 523 -28.22 16.38 -9.57
N PRO A 524 -28.22 17.72 -9.71
CA PRO A 524 -27.03 18.54 -9.47
C PRO A 524 -26.48 18.35 -8.05
N GLY A 525 -25.15 18.26 -7.91
CA GLY A 525 -24.46 18.04 -6.62
C GLY A 525 -24.24 16.58 -6.25
N ASP A 526 -24.79 15.64 -7.03
CA ASP A 526 -24.49 14.22 -6.84
C ASP A 526 -23.04 13.88 -7.25
N ILE A 527 -22.49 14.61 -8.22
CA ILE A 527 -21.11 14.40 -8.71
C ILE A 527 -20.32 15.68 -8.39
N GLU A 528 -19.38 15.57 -7.47
CA GLU A 528 -18.52 16.65 -6.99
C GLU A 528 -17.08 16.37 -7.44
N ILE A 529 -16.52 17.31 -8.20
CA ILE A 529 -15.17 17.25 -8.73
C ILE A 529 -14.46 18.55 -8.34
N GLU A 530 -13.36 18.45 -7.60
CA GLU A 530 -12.70 19.60 -6.95
C GLU A 530 -11.17 19.47 -7.01
N ASP A 531 -10.45 20.59 -7.00
CA ASP A 531 -8.99 20.64 -7.00
C ASP A 531 -8.41 19.80 -8.14
N PHE A 532 -8.55 20.25 -9.39
CA PHE A 532 -8.22 19.39 -10.52
C PHE A 532 -7.43 20.04 -11.64
N GLU A 533 -6.64 19.22 -12.32
CA GLU A 533 -5.92 19.59 -13.53
C GLU A 533 -6.16 18.55 -14.63
N ILE A 534 -6.75 18.99 -15.75
CA ILE A 534 -6.92 18.18 -16.96
C ILE A 534 -6.13 18.84 -18.09
N THR A 535 -5.10 18.16 -18.58
CA THR A 535 -4.38 18.53 -19.80
C THR A 535 -4.72 17.53 -20.90
N ASP A 536 -5.35 18.00 -21.98
CA ASP A 536 -5.77 17.17 -23.10
C ASP A 536 -5.14 17.64 -24.41
N GLN A 537 -4.29 16.79 -24.98
CA GLN A 537 -3.60 16.98 -26.26
C GLN A 537 -4.13 16.02 -27.33
N SER A 538 -5.27 15.38 -27.08
CA SER A 538 -5.82 14.36 -27.96
C SER A 538 -6.24 14.94 -29.32
N PRO A 539 -5.99 14.27 -30.46
CA PRO A 539 -6.49 14.71 -31.74
C PRO A 539 -8.03 14.68 -31.74
N ASN A 540 -8.63 15.45 -32.64
CA ASN A 540 -10.04 15.29 -32.94
C ASN A 540 -10.33 13.82 -33.25
N GLY A 541 -11.26 13.23 -32.50
CA GLY A 541 -11.68 11.87 -32.75
C GLY A 541 -12.19 11.74 -34.18
N THR A 542 -11.91 10.63 -34.86
CA THR A 542 -12.55 10.33 -36.16
C THR A 542 -14.05 10.01 -36.00
N LEU A 543 -14.53 9.97 -34.75
CA LEU A 543 -15.90 9.72 -34.36
C LEU A 543 -16.48 11.03 -33.82
N SER A 544 -17.53 11.53 -34.47
CA SER A 544 -18.29 12.75 -34.13
C SER A 544 -18.95 12.74 -32.74
N ASP A 545 -18.74 11.68 -31.97
CA ASP A 545 -19.33 11.48 -30.65
C ASP A 545 -18.37 11.94 -29.53
N PHE A 546 -17.13 12.31 -29.87
CA PHE A 546 -16.04 12.65 -28.93
C PHE A 546 -15.52 14.10 -29.07
N ASP A 547 -16.42 15.05 -29.31
CA ASP A 547 -16.07 16.45 -29.59
C ASP A 547 -15.64 17.26 -28.35
N SER A 548 -15.49 16.62 -27.18
CA SER A 548 -15.14 17.28 -25.91
C SER A 548 -14.17 16.47 -25.06
N SER A 549 -13.34 17.17 -24.27
CA SER A 549 -12.47 16.54 -23.27
C SER A 549 -13.28 16.00 -22.08
N VAL A 550 -14.18 16.82 -21.54
CA VAL A 550 -15.09 16.47 -20.44
C VAL A 550 -16.52 16.27 -20.96
N LEU A 551 -17.00 15.03 -20.93
CA LEU A 551 -18.38 14.68 -21.31
C LEU A 551 -19.34 14.70 -20.12
N CYS A 552 -20.28 15.64 -20.16
CA CYS A 552 -21.31 15.88 -19.15
C CYS A 552 -22.67 15.35 -19.62
N SER A 553 -23.05 14.13 -19.23
CA SER A 553 -24.39 13.59 -19.54
C SER A 553 -25.43 13.79 -18.44
N ARG A 554 -25.01 14.14 -17.22
CA ARG A 554 -25.84 14.48 -16.05
C ARG A 554 -25.25 15.70 -15.34
N PRO A 555 -26.03 16.40 -14.51
CA PRO A 555 -25.53 17.48 -13.68
C PRO A 555 -24.34 17.05 -12.81
N MET A 556 -23.35 17.94 -12.70
CA MET A 556 -22.17 17.81 -11.83
C MET A 556 -21.70 19.21 -11.42
N THR A 557 -20.85 19.28 -10.40
CA THR A 557 -20.12 20.49 -10.02
C THR A 557 -18.64 20.28 -10.25
N LEU A 558 -18.01 21.22 -10.97
CA LEU A 558 -16.56 21.34 -11.10
C LEU A 558 -16.13 22.56 -10.28
N ARG A 559 -15.21 22.38 -9.34
CA ARG A 559 -14.70 23.41 -8.43
C ARG A 559 -13.16 23.48 -8.49
N ASP A 560 -12.60 24.68 -8.41
CA ASP A 560 -11.16 24.90 -8.16
C ASP A 560 -10.25 24.07 -9.10
N GLY A 561 -10.28 24.33 -10.40
CA GLY A 561 -9.50 23.50 -11.34
C GLY A 561 -9.32 24.07 -12.73
N THR A 562 -8.50 23.39 -13.52
CA THR A 562 -8.10 23.81 -14.87
C THR A 562 -8.40 22.71 -15.88
N ILE A 563 -8.99 23.11 -17.02
CA ILE A 563 -9.11 22.28 -18.22
C ILE A 563 -8.31 22.96 -19.34
N ASP A 564 -7.14 22.41 -19.65
CA ASP A 564 -6.30 22.83 -20.76
C ASP A 564 -6.52 21.91 -21.97
N VAL A 565 -7.18 22.47 -22.98
CA VAL A 565 -7.42 21.85 -24.30
C VAL A 565 -6.69 22.59 -25.41
N SER A 566 -5.79 23.52 -25.11
CA SER A 566 -5.07 24.34 -26.09
C SER A 566 -4.19 23.54 -27.06
N GLY A 567 -3.82 22.32 -26.65
CA GLY A 567 -3.10 21.35 -27.48
C GLY A 567 -4.00 20.46 -28.34
N CYS A 568 -5.32 20.58 -28.26
CA CYS A 568 -6.27 19.72 -28.97
C CYS A 568 -7.31 20.49 -29.78
N GLU A 569 -8.03 19.79 -30.66
CA GLU A 569 -9.11 20.40 -31.45
C GLU A 569 -10.51 20.17 -30.84
N ARG A 570 -10.58 19.63 -29.61
CA ARG A 570 -11.83 19.34 -28.88
C ARG A 570 -12.27 20.56 -28.09
N SER A 571 -13.57 20.65 -27.83
CA SER A 571 -14.07 21.56 -26.81
C SER A 571 -13.66 21.10 -25.40
N ALA A 572 -13.47 22.03 -24.46
CA ALA A 572 -13.18 21.65 -23.07
C ALA A 572 -14.30 20.80 -22.46
N ILE A 573 -15.55 21.24 -22.65
CA ILE A 573 -16.74 20.66 -22.03
C ILE A 573 -17.82 20.44 -23.10
N GLY A 574 -18.44 19.26 -23.10
CA GLY A 574 -19.57 18.94 -23.97
C GLY A 574 -20.55 17.97 -23.32
N GLY A 575 -21.62 17.60 -24.03
CA GLY A 575 -22.61 16.63 -23.58
C GLY A 575 -24.04 17.15 -23.54
N LYS A 576 -24.90 16.46 -22.77
CA LYS A 576 -26.35 16.74 -22.69
C LYS A 576 -26.75 17.58 -21.49
N SER A 577 -25.83 17.78 -20.54
CA SER A 577 -26.01 18.57 -19.33
C SER A 577 -24.90 19.60 -19.25
N GLU A 578 -25.22 20.78 -18.76
CA GLU A 578 -24.23 21.79 -18.41
C GLU A 578 -23.76 21.53 -16.95
N PRO A 579 -22.44 21.50 -16.68
CA PRO A 579 -21.92 21.45 -15.32
C PRO A 579 -22.08 22.81 -14.63
N THR A 580 -22.15 22.80 -13.30
CA THR A 580 -21.92 24.01 -12.50
C THR A 580 -20.41 24.22 -12.39
N LEU A 581 -19.93 25.41 -12.74
CA LEU A 581 -18.51 25.77 -12.68
C LEU A 581 -18.30 26.79 -11.55
N GLU A 582 -17.36 26.50 -10.65
CA GLU A 582 -16.98 27.35 -9.53
C GLU A 582 -15.45 27.48 -9.54
N ASP A 583 -14.92 28.66 -9.87
CA ASP A 583 -13.47 28.90 -9.94
C ASP A 583 -12.71 27.90 -10.86
N VAL A 584 -13.31 27.61 -12.03
CA VAL A 584 -12.72 26.75 -13.06
C VAL A 584 -12.12 27.59 -14.21
N GLU A 585 -10.85 27.38 -14.49
CA GLU A 585 -10.14 27.93 -15.65
C GLU A 585 -10.27 26.99 -16.86
N ILE A 586 -10.59 27.55 -18.03
CA ILE A 586 -10.62 26.82 -19.30
C ILE A 586 -9.62 27.50 -20.24
N VAL A 587 -8.66 26.73 -20.74
CA VAL A 587 -7.63 27.17 -21.68
C VAL A 587 -7.89 26.47 -23.02
N GLU A 588 -8.32 27.23 -24.04
CA GLU A 588 -8.63 26.73 -25.39
C GLU A 588 -7.70 27.29 -26.48
#